data_AF-U6GP24-F1
#
_entry.id   AF-U6GP24-F1
#
_cell.length_a   1.000
_cell.length_b   1.000
_cell.length_c   1.000
_cell.angle_alpha   90.00
_cell.angle_beta   90.00
_cell.angle_gamma   90.00
#
_symmetry.space_group_name_H-M   'P 1'
#
loop_
_entity.id
_entity.type
_entity.pdbx_description
1 polymer ?
#
loop_
_entity_poly.entity_id
_entity_poly.type
_entity_poly.pdbx_seq_one_letter_code
_entity_poly.pdbx_strand_id
1 'polypeptide(L)'
;YLSNRPSQEAFLRFCKFEERHKNIPRARAGFEKAIELLPEDMLDENFYLKFAAFEERQREQARAKAIYEAALQRVPRGQADELYSKYVAFQKQFGDK
;
A
#
# COMPACT_ATOMS: atom_id res chain seq x y z
N TYR A 1 -4.94 -26.41 -13.97
CA TYR A 1 -4.66 -26.58 -12.52
C TYR A 1 -3.66 -25.51 -12.05
N LEU A 2 -4.01 -24.21 -12.04
CA LEU A 2 -3.08 -23.16 -11.58
C LEU A 2 -3.73 -21.84 -11.14
N SER A 3 -5.04 -21.80 -10.89
CA SER A 3 -5.76 -20.53 -10.69
C SER A 3 -5.87 -20.05 -9.24
N ASN A 4 -5.17 -20.67 -8.29
CA ASN A 4 -5.27 -20.33 -6.87
C ASN A 4 -3.98 -19.74 -6.29
N ARG A 5 -3.21 -19.01 -7.12
CA ARG A 5 -2.14 -18.15 -6.61
C ARG A 5 -2.77 -16.86 -6.11
N PRO A 6 -2.60 -16.48 -4.83
CA PRO A 6 -3.06 -15.19 -4.37
C PRO A 6 -2.30 -14.12 -5.16
N SER A 7 -3.00 -13.33 -5.96
CA SER A 7 -2.42 -12.20 -6.69
C SER A 7 -2.49 -10.94 -5.83
N GLN A 8 -1.64 -9.97 -6.12
CA GLN A 8 -1.76 -8.61 -5.57
C GLN A 8 -3.21 -8.10 -5.63
N GLU A 9 -3.90 -8.36 -6.73
CA GLU A 9 -5.28 -7.95 -6.94
C GLU A 9 -6.26 -8.61 -5.95
N ALA A 10 -6.03 -9.87 -5.58
CA ALA A 10 -6.85 -10.57 -4.58
C ALA A 10 -6.72 -9.91 -3.19
N PHE A 11 -5.50 -9.56 -2.78
CA PHE A 11 -5.26 -8.84 -1.53
C PHE A 11 -5.86 -7.44 -1.56
N LEU A 12 -5.74 -6.72 -2.67
CA LEU A 12 -6.35 -5.40 -2.82
C LEU A 12 -7.88 -5.46 -2.72
N ARG A 13 -8.51 -6.47 -3.32
CA ARG A 13 -9.96 -6.70 -3.19
C ARG A 13 -10.34 -7.04 -1.74
N PHE A 14 -9.55 -7.87 -1.06
CA PHE A 14 -9.75 -8.22 0.34
C PHE A 14 -9.65 -6.98 1.25
N CYS A 15 -8.60 -6.18 1.12
CA CYS A 15 -8.42 -4.98 1.93
C CYS A 15 -9.54 -3.95 1.69
N LYS A 16 -9.95 -3.76 0.43
CA LYS A 16 -11.10 -2.90 0.09
C LYS A 16 -12.41 -3.40 0.68
N PHE A 17 -12.59 -4.72 0.75
CA PHE A 17 -13.75 -5.33 1.40
C PHE A 17 -13.73 -5.08 2.91
N GLU A 18 -12.62 -5.35 3.59
CA GLU A 18 -12.48 -5.10 5.03
C GLU A 18 -12.63 -3.61 5.39
N GLU A 19 -12.14 -2.70 4.54
CA GLU A 19 -12.35 -1.25 4.70
C GLU A 19 -13.84 -0.88 4.69
N ARG A 20 -14.63 -1.47 3.78
CA ARG A 20 -16.10 -1.28 3.74
C ARG A 20 -16.78 -1.80 5.00
N HIS A 21 -16.28 -2.90 5.56
CA HIS A 21 -16.76 -3.47 6.81
C HIS A 21 -16.25 -2.75 8.06
N LYS A 22 -15.49 -1.65 7.91
CA LYS A 22 -14.84 -0.89 9.00
C LYS A 22 -13.89 -1.73 9.87
N ASN A 23 -13.42 -2.87 9.35
CA ASN A 23 -12.46 -3.74 10.04
C ASN A 23 -11.03 -3.33 9.71
N ILE A 24 -10.63 -2.16 10.21
CA ILE A 24 -9.30 -1.57 10.00
C ILE A 24 -8.15 -2.53 10.38
N PRO A 25 -8.14 -3.20 11.57
CA PRO A 25 -7.03 -4.08 11.93
C PRO A 25 -6.91 -5.28 10.99
N ARG A 26 -8.03 -5.75 10.45
CA ARG A 26 -8.07 -6.90 9.53
C ARG A 26 -7.61 -6.51 8.12
N ALA A 27 -7.96 -5.31 7.67
CA ALA A 27 -7.43 -4.75 6.44
C ALA A 27 -5.91 -4.59 6.52
N ARG A 28 -5.37 -4.08 7.65
CA ARG A 28 -3.90 -3.99 7.88
C ARG A 28 -3.22 -5.36 7.81
N ALA A 29 -3.75 -6.33 8.55
CA ALA A 29 -3.23 -7.70 8.52
C ALA A 29 -3.28 -8.30 7.10
N GLY A 30 -4.24 -7.88 6.27
CA GLY A 30 -4.31 -8.23 4.86
C GLY A 30 -3.16 -7.68 4.04
N PHE A 31 -2.81 -6.40 4.22
CA PHE A 31 -1.66 -5.77 3.56
C PHE A 31 -0.32 -6.33 4.05
N GLU A 32 -0.15 -6.53 5.36
CA GLU A 32 1.06 -7.14 5.93
C GLU A 32 1.26 -8.56 5.40
N LYS A 33 0.20 -9.40 5.40
CA LYS A 33 0.25 -10.73 4.79
C LYS A 33 0.56 -10.69 3.30
N ALA A 34 0.09 -9.68 2.58
CA ALA A 34 0.39 -9.55 1.16
C ALA A 34 1.90 -9.32 0.96
N ILE A 35 2.54 -8.50 1.80
CA ILE A 35 3.98 -8.26 1.76
C ILE A 35 4.77 -9.53 2.16
N GLU A 36 4.28 -10.31 3.12
CA GLU A 36 4.93 -11.57 3.54
C GLU A 36 4.77 -12.70 2.53
N LEU A 37 3.61 -12.80 1.87
CA LEU A 37 3.27 -13.92 1.00
C LEU A 37 3.63 -13.69 -0.47
N LEU A 38 3.64 -12.44 -0.93
CA LEU A 38 3.96 -12.11 -2.31
C LEU A 38 5.46 -11.81 -2.45
N PRO A 39 6.15 -12.42 -3.43
CA PRO A 39 7.52 -12.01 -3.75
C PRO A 39 7.55 -10.56 -4.25
N GLU A 40 8.68 -9.87 -4.09
CA GLU A 40 8.84 -8.46 -4.48
C GLU A 40 8.51 -8.21 -5.96
N ASP A 41 8.74 -9.18 -6.84
CA ASP A 41 8.36 -9.13 -8.27
C ASP A 41 6.84 -9.08 -8.53
N MET A 42 6.01 -9.41 -7.54
CA MET A 42 4.54 -9.34 -7.63
C MET A 42 3.95 -8.10 -6.95
N LEU A 43 4.76 -7.32 -6.24
CA LEU A 43 4.33 -6.13 -5.51
C LEU A 43 4.71 -4.87 -6.30
N ASP A 44 3.76 -4.37 -7.08
CA ASP A 44 3.92 -3.15 -7.86
C ASP A 44 3.81 -1.90 -6.98
N GLU A 45 4.27 -0.77 -7.51
CA GLU A 45 4.03 0.57 -6.95
C GLU A 45 2.55 0.81 -6.60
N ASN A 46 1.63 0.24 -7.40
CA ASN A 46 0.19 0.42 -7.25
C ASN A 46 -0.35 -0.26 -5.97
N PHE A 47 0.32 -1.29 -5.47
CA PHE A 47 0.00 -1.87 -4.17
C PHE A 47 0.38 -0.90 -3.05
N TYR A 48 1.61 -0.39 -3.07
CA TYR A 48 2.09 0.57 -2.08
C TYR A 48 1.28 1.86 -2.06
N LEU A 49 0.90 2.37 -3.24
CA LEU A 49 0.02 3.53 -3.37
C LEU A 49 -1.34 3.30 -2.70
N LYS A 50 -1.93 2.11 -2.90
CA LYS A 50 -3.21 1.77 -2.24
C LYS A 50 -3.04 1.56 -0.74
N PHE A 51 -1.92 0.99 -0.30
CA PHE A 51 -1.65 0.78 1.11
C PHE A 51 -1.42 2.10 1.85
N ALA A 52 -0.64 3.01 1.27
CA ALA A 52 -0.44 4.34 1.82
C ALA A 52 -1.76 5.14 1.85
N ALA A 53 -2.54 5.12 0.76
CA ALA A 53 -3.85 5.76 0.72
C ALA A 53 -4.84 5.19 1.75
N PHE A 54 -4.70 3.92 2.11
CA PHE A 54 -5.47 3.30 3.19
C PHE A 54 -5.06 3.87 4.55
N GLU A 55 -3.77 3.91 4.88
CA GLU A 55 -3.27 4.48 6.15
C GLU A 55 -3.59 5.98 6.27
N GLU A 56 -3.56 6.74 5.17
CA GLU A 56 -4.00 8.13 5.11
C GLU A 56 -5.47 8.29 5.54
N ARG A 57 -6.37 7.42 5.07
CA ARG A 57 -7.79 7.41 5.48
C ARG A 57 -7.98 7.07 6.95
N GLN A 58 -7.08 6.25 7.51
CA GLN A 58 -7.09 5.89 8.93
C GLN A 58 -6.44 6.93 9.83
N ARG A 59 -5.98 8.08 9.27
CA ARG A 59 -5.26 9.15 9.98
C ARG A 59 -3.90 8.72 10.57
N GLU A 60 -3.35 7.60 10.12
CA GLU A 60 -2.06 7.06 10.57
C GLU A 60 -0.93 7.51 9.63
N GLN A 61 -0.67 8.82 9.62
CA GLN A 61 0.29 9.44 8.67
C GLN A 61 1.73 8.93 8.87
N ALA A 62 2.15 8.68 10.11
CA ALA A 62 3.49 8.16 10.39
C ALA A 62 3.73 6.81 9.69
N ARG A 63 2.71 5.96 9.65
CA ARG A 63 2.77 4.66 8.94
C ARG A 63 2.72 4.84 7.44
N ALA A 64 1.84 5.71 6.94
CA ALA A 64 1.77 6.03 5.51
C ALA A 64 3.13 6.50 4.98
N LYS A 65 3.85 7.35 5.73
CA LYS A 65 5.21 7.80 5.40
C LYS A 65 6.18 6.63 5.30
N ALA A 66 6.21 5.74 6.31
CA ALA A 66 7.09 4.58 6.31
C ALA A 66 6.82 3.66 5.10
N ILE A 67 5.56 3.53 4.68
CA ILE A 67 5.18 2.75 3.49
C ILE A 67 5.71 3.43 2.22
N TYR A 68 5.55 4.75 2.07
CA TYR A 68 6.09 5.48 0.92
C TYR A 68 7.63 5.36 0.85
N GLU A 69 8.33 5.47 1.98
CA GLU A 69 9.78 5.29 2.04
C GLU A 69 10.20 3.86 1.68
N ALA A 70 9.50 2.85 2.20
CA ALA A 70 9.74 1.45 1.86
C ALA A 70 9.45 1.14 0.39
N ALA A 71 8.45 1.79 -0.20
CA ALA A 71 8.10 1.65 -1.60
C ALA A 71 9.17 2.30 -2.51
N LEU A 72 9.70 3.47 -2.14
CA LEU A 72 10.78 4.14 -2.87
C LEU A 72 12.11 3.37 -2.83
N GLN A 73 12.35 2.57 -1.80
CA GLN A 73 13.51 1.68 -1.71
C GLN A 73 13.37 0.44 -2.60
N ARG A 74 12.15 -0.08 -2.75
CA ARG A 74 11.87 -1.30 -3.53
C ARG A 74 11.64 -1.04 -5.01
N VAL A 75 10.97 0.07 -5.35
CA VAL A 75 10.64 0.40 -6.73
C VAL A 75 11.79 1.19 -7.36
N PRO A 76 12.37 0.74 -8.49
CA PRO A 76 13.43 1.47 -9.16
C PRO A 76 12.91 2.81 -9.72
N ARG A 77 13.79 3.82 -9.76
CA ARG A 77 13.47 5.21 -10.15
C ARG A 77 12.63 5.38 -11.43
N GLY A 78 12.71 4.45 -12.38
CA GLY A 78 11.92 4.49 -13.63
C GLY A 78 10.42 4.23 -13.46
N GLN A 79 9.99 3.59 -12.38
CA GLN A 79 8.58 3.34 -12.02
C GLN A 79 8.19 4.05 -10.73
N ALA A 80 9.07 4.88 -10.17
CA ALA A 80 8.79 5.56 -8.91
C ALA A 80 8.20 6.97 -9.11
N ASP A 81 7.90 7.39 -10.35
CA ASP A 81 7.47 8.77 -10.65
C ASP A 81 6.07 9.06 -10.07
N GLU A 82 5.11 8.15 -10.29
CA GLU A 82 3.77 8.24 -9.68
C GLU A 82 3.83 8.13 -8.15
N LEU A 83 4.65 7.21 -7.65
CA LEU A 83 4.89 7.03 -6.22
C LEU A 83 5.47 8.30 -5.57
N TYR A 84 6.46 8.93 -6.21
CA TYR A 84 7.10 10.15 -5.74
C TYR A 84 6.13 11.33 -5.78
N SER A 85 5.38 11.49 -6.87
CA SER A 85 4.34 12.52 -6.99
C SER A 85 3.30 12.42 -5.87
N LYS A 86 2.83 11.20 -5.57
CA LYS A 86 1.91 10.91 -4.47
C LYS A 86 2.54 11.16 -3.10
N TYR A 87 3.79 10.78 -2.90
CA TYR A 87 4.53 11.04 -1.67
C TYR A 87 4.73 12.54 -1.41
N VAL A 88 5.05 13.32 -2.43
CA VAL A 88 5.17 14.79 -2.32
C VAL A 88 3.81 15.42 -2.00
N ALA A 89 2.73 14.95 -2.64
CA ALA A 89 1.37 15.40 -2.32
C ALA A 89 0.98 15.09 -0.87
N PHE A 90 1.30 13.87 -0.41
CA PHE A 90 1.14 13.44 0.98
C PHE A 90 1.92 14.37 1.93
N GLN A 91 3.20 14.63 1.66
CA GLN A 91 3.99 15.55 2.48
C GLN A 91 3.41 16.97 2.52
N LYS A 92 2.87 17.49 1.42
CA LYS A 92 2.21 18.81 1.42
C LYS A 92 0.94 18.82 2.27
N GLN A 93 0.19 17.72 2.26
CA GLN A 93 -1.08 17.62 2.98
C GLN A 93 -0.90 17.40 4.50
N PHE A 94 0.25 16.83 4.89
CA PHE A 94 0.51 16.41 6.27
C PHE A 94 1.76 17.03 6.92
N GLY A 95 2.59 17.74 6.15
CA GLY A 95 3.79 18.43 6.62
C GLY A 95 3.57 19.86 7.09
N ASP A 96 2.34 20.37 7.02
CA ASP A 96 1.95 21.69 7.54
C ASP A 96 1.26 21.52 8.91
N LYS A 97 2.06 21.22 9.95
CA LYS A 97 1.65 21.45 11.35
C LYS A 97 2.83 21.53 12.31
#